data_AF-A0A2E0JI27-F1
#
_entry.id   AF-A0A2E0JI27-F1
#
_cell.length_a   1.000
_cell.length_b   1.000
_cell.length_c   1.000
_cell.angle_alpha   90.00
_cell.angle_beta   90.00
_cell.angle_gamma   90.00
#
_symmetry.space_group_name_H-M   'P 1'
#
loop_
_entity.id
_entity.type
_entity.pdbx_description
1 polymer ?
#
loop_
_entity_poly.entity_id
_entity_poly.type
_entity_poly.pdbx_seq_one_letter_code
_entity_poly.pdbx_strand_id
1 'polypeptide(L)'
;MTGSLNNRDGRVQEISQITQGLKAIAKELKIPVIALSQLSRMVEERTSKRPLLSDLRESGAIEQDADIVSFIYRPEYYGMENWDDDMQTPSQGQGELIIAKHRNGALGNVRLKFTAELGKFEDIDGYDSPFQFQSKLNKSDQEKIDDRDDTPF
;
A
#
# COMPACT_ATOMS: atom_id res chain seq x y z
N MET A 1 41.86 11.00 -9.89
CA MET A 1 41.18 11.60 -8.74
C MET A 1 39.69 11.39 -8.91
N THR A 2 39.09 10.76 -7.92
CA THR A 2 37.74 10.20 -7.86
C THR A 2 36.71 11.28 -7.54
N GLY A 3 35.68 11.41 -8.37
CA GLY A 3 34.57 12.34 -8.12
C GLY A 3 33.29 11.87 -8.81
N SER A 4 32.50 11.03 -8.13
CA SER A 4 31.06 10.82 -8.38
C SER A 4 30.39 9.89 -7.33
N LEU A 5 30.69 10.06 -6.03
CA LEU A 5 30.08 9.24 -4.96
C LEU A 5 29.25 10.03 -3.94
N ASN A 6 29.40 11.36 -3.85
CA ASN A 6 28.81 12.13 -2.74
C ASN A 6 27.29 12.42 -2.85
N ASN A 7 26.67 12.30 -4.02
CA ASN A 7 25.26 12.69 -4.18
C ASN A 7 24.27 11.59 -3.78
N ARG A 8 24.64 10.30 -3.93
CA ARG A 8 23.76 9.18 -3.57
C ARG A 8 23.61 9.02 -2.07
N ASP A 9 24.71 9.14 -1.33
CA ASP A 9 24.68 9.05 0.13
C ASP A 9 23.87 10.20 0.75
N GLY A 10 23.93 11.40 0.16
CA GLY A 10 23.15 12.55 0.60
C GLY A 10 21.63 12.30 0.52
N ARG A 11 21.15 11.73 -0.59
CA ARG A 11 19.72 11.43 -0.77
C ARG A 11 19.22 10.36 0.21
N VAL A 12 20.02 9.32 0.43
CA VAL A 12 19.68 8.26 1.41
C VAL A 12 19.55 8.86 2.82
N GLN A 13 20.49 9.73 3.19
CA GLN A 13 20.48 10.38 4.50
C GLN A 13 19.29 11.33 4.67
N GLU A 14 18.95 12.11 3.63
CA GLU A 14 17.78 13.00 3.63
C GLU A 14 16.48 12.21 3.83
N ILE A 15 16.30 11.13 3.07
CA ILE A 15 15.10 10.29 3.19
C ILE A 15 15.02 9.67 4.58
N SER A 16 16.15 9.26 5.15
CA SER A 16 16.22 8.74 6.52
C SER A 16 15.77 9.77 7.56
N GLN A 17 16.16 11.03 7.40
CA GLN A 17 15.72 12.10 8.31
C GLN A 17 14.22 12.37 8.18
N ILE A 18 13.70 12.39 6.95
CA ILE A 18 12.28 12.62 6.69
C ILE A 18 11.43 11.50 7.31
N THR A 19 11.78 10.23 7.07
CA THR A 19 11.00 9.08 7.56
C THR A 19 11.00 9.01 9.09
N GLN A 20 12.14 9.26 9.74
CA GLN A 20 12.23 9.31 11.20
C GLN A 20 11.40 10.46 11.78
N GLY A 21 11.44 11.64 11.16
CA GLY A 21 10.61 12.78 11.55
C GLY A 21 9.12 12.46 11.44
N LEU A 22 8.67 11.88 10.33
CA LEU A 22 7.28 11.45 10.14
C LEU A 22 6.86 10.41 11.18
N LYS A 23 7.73 9.46 11.50
CA LYS A 23 7.47 8.44 12.53
C LYS A 23 7.38 9.04 13.93
N ALA A 24 8.22 10.03 14.24
CA ALA A 24 8.16 10.75 15.51
C ALA A 24 6.83 11.50 15.66
N ILE A 25 6.43 12.28 14.63
CA ILE A 25 5.16 13.02 14.60
C ILE A 25 3.97 12.07 14.75
N ALA A 26 3.96 10.95 14.01
CA ALA A 26 2.90 9.95 14.10
C ALA A 26 2.73 9.38 15.52
N LYS A 27 3.86 9.12 16.21
CA LYS A 27 3.88 8.63 17.59
C LYS A 27 3.45 9.69 18.60
N GLU A 28 3.94 10.92 18.44
CA GLU A 28 3.65 12.04 19.33
C GLU A 28 2.17 12.43 19.28
N LEU A 29 1.64 12.62 18.08
CA LEU A 29 0.24 13.01 17.85
C LEU A 29 -0.74 11.82 17.89
N LYS A 30 -0.24 10.59 17.90
CA LYS A 30 -1.03 9.35 17.88
C LYS A 30 -1.98 9.25 16.68
N ILE A 31 -1.52 9.69 15.51
CA ILE A 31 -2.27 9.64 14.26
C ILE A 31 -1.58 8.72 13.24
N PRO A 32 -2.34 8.04 12.37
CA PRO A 32 -1.75 7.33 11.24
C PRO A 32 -1.21 8.35 10.23
N VAL A 33 0.03 8.16 9.79
CA VAL A 33 0.67 8.95 8.73
C VAL A 33 0.89 8.05 7.54
N ILE A 34 0.35 8.43 6.39
CA ILE A 34 0.54 7.75 5.11
C ILE A 34 1.45 8.61 4.26
N ALA A 35 2.58 8.05 3.85
CA ALA A 35 3.51 8.67 2.92
C ALA A 35 3.52 7.88 1.62
N LEU A 36 3.54 8.58 0.49
CA LEU A 36 3.72 7.98 -0.83
C LEU A 36 5.19 8.04 -1.21
N SER A 37 5.73 6.94 -1.70
CA SER A 37 7.09 6.88 -2.23
C SER A 37 7.06 6.36 -3.65
N GLN A 38 7.82 7.02 -4.52
CA GLN A 38 8.01 6.57 -5.88
C GLN A 38 9.01 5.40 -5.89
N LEU A 39 8.70 4.36 -6.65
CA LEU A 39 9.61 3.23 -6.85
C LEU A 39 10.75 3.57 -7.82
N SER A 40 11.87 2.88 -7.67
CA SER A 40 12.94 2.89 -8.68
C SER A 40 12.42 2.41 -10.03
N ARG A 41 12.88 3.04 -11.12
CA ARG A 41 12.58 2.60 -12.49
C ARG A 41 13.11 1.20 -12.80
N MET A 42 14.01 0.66 -11.97
CA MET A 42 14.53 -0.71 -12.10
C MET A 42 13.43 -1.79 -12.00
N VAL A 43 12.28 -1.49 -11.37
CA VAL A 43 11.11 -2.39 -11.39
C VAL A 43 10.68 -2.72 -12.83
N GLU A 44 10.86 -1.76 -13.74
CA GLU A 44 10.51 -1.86 -15.15
C GLU A 44 11.54 -2.63 -16.00
N GLU A 45 12.66 -3.07 -15.43
CA GLU A 45 13.65 -3.86 -16.17
C GLU A 45 13.50 -5.36 -15.88
N ARG A 46 12.79 -5.71 -14.79
CA ARG A 46 12.59 -7.11 -14.40
C ARG A 46 11.55 -7.82 -15.27
N THR A 47 11.69 -9.14 -15.35
CA THR A 47 10.68 -10.05 -15.92
C THR A 47 9.37 -9.96 -15.15
N SER A 48 9.44 -10.04 -13.82
CA SER A 48 8.31 -9.75 -12.94
C SER A 48 8.32 -8.27 -12.58
N LYS A 49 7.33 -7.54 -13.10
CA LYS A 49 7.08 -6.12 -12.83
C LYS A 49 6.42 -5.86 -11.47
N ARG A 50 6.26 -6.92 -10.67
CA ARG A 50 5.69 -6.82 -9.34
C ARG A 50 6.67 -6.05 -8.42
N PRO A 51 6.20 -5.01 -7.71
CA PRO A 51 7.04 -4.26 -6.78
C PRO A 51 7.54 -5.12 -5.61
N LEU A 52 8.76 -4.85 -5.18
CA LEU A 52 9.45 -5.50 -4.05
C LEU A 52 10.02 -4.43 -3.11
N LEU A 53 10.32 -4.81 -1.86
CA LEU A 53 10.97 -3.90 -0.90
C LEU A 53 12.31 -3.36 -1.42
N SER A 54 13.05 -4.16 -2.19
CA SER A 54 14.29 -3.74 -2.83
C SER A 54 14.11 -2.63 -3.88
N ASP A 55 12.88 -2.33 -4.32
CA ASP A 55 12.61 -1.19 -5.19
C ASP A 55 12.59 0.15 -4.44
N LEU A 56 12.52 0.09 -3.10
CA LEU A 56 12.72 1.22 -2.20
C LEU A 56 14.20 1.41 -1.84
N ARG A 57 15.15 0.78 -2.55
CA ARG A 57 16.58 0.72 -2.17
C ARG A 57 17.28 2.08 -2.04
N GLU A 58 16.84 3.12 -2.74
CA GLU A 58 17.31 4.50 -2.50
C GLU A 58 16.84 5.07 -1.15
N SER A 59 16.05 4.30 -0.42
CA SER A 59 15.29 4.65 0.77
C SER A 59 15.25 3.48 1.76
N GLY A 60 16.37 2.77 1.97
CA GLY A 60 16.44 1.66 2.93
C GLY A 60 15.92 2.02 4.34
N ALA A 61 15.96 3.32 4.70
CA ALA A 61 15.34 3.84 5.91
C ALA A 61 13.80 3.77 5.92
N ILE A 62 13.12 3.93 4.77
CA ILE A 62 11.65 3.74 4.69
C ILE A 62 11.29 2.32 5.10
N GLU A 63 12.00 1.32 4.53
CA GLU A 63 11.75 -0.07 4.88
C GLU A 63 11.97 -0.30 6.36
N GLN A 64 12.99 0.29 6.98
CA GLN A 64 13.24 0.13 8.41
C GLN A 64 12.18 0.84 9.25
N ASP A 65 11.90 2.12 8.99
CA ASP A 65 11.11 2.98 9.88
C ASP A 65 9.60 2.71 9.80
N ALA A 66 9.08 2.34 8.62
CA ALA A 66 7.66 2.14 8.41
C ALA A 66 7.11 0.96 9.25
N ASP A 67 5.89 1.08 9.75
CA ASP A 67 5.19 -0.05 10.37
C ASP A 67 4.59 -0.98 9.31
N ILE A 68 4.05 -0.37 8.24
CA ILE A 68 3.42 -1.07 7.11
C ILE A 68 4.03 -0.49 5.83
N VAL A 69 4.37 -1.37 4.88
CA VAL A 69 4.73 -1.00 3.51
C VAL A 69 3.80 -1.74 2.57
N SER A 70 3.09 -0.98 1.75
CA SER A 70 2.17 -1.52 0.75
C SER A 70 2.51 -1.00 -0.64
N PHE A 71 2.35 -1.86 -1.65
CA PHE A 71 2.49 -1.51 -3.05
C PHE A 71 1.17 -1.70 -3.79
N ILE A 72 0.97 -0.89 -4.83
CA ILE A 72 -0.14 -1.06 -5.76
C ILE A 72 0.43 -1.66 -7.04
N TYR A 73 -0.19 -2.73 -7.52
CA TYR A 73 0.19 -3.41 -8.75
C TYR A 73 -1.03 -3.60 -9.65
N ARG A 74 -0.87 -3.36 -10.95
CA ARG A 74 -1.93 -3.51 -11.95
C ARG A 74 -1.40 -4.33 -13.12
N PRO A 75 -1.77 -5.63 -13.23
CA PRO A 75 -1.26 -6.47 -14.31
C PRO A 75 -1.60 -5.95 -15.71
N GLU A 76 -2.81 -5.43 -15.88
CA GLU A 76 -3.28 -4.83 -17.14
C GLU A 76 -2.37 -3.69 -17.64
N TYR A 77 -1.80 -2.88 -16.73
CA TYR A 77 -0.88 -1.79 -17.10
C TYR A 77 0.39 -2.32 -17.78
N TYR A 78 0.77 -3.56 -17.48
CA TYR A 78 1.93 -4.25 -18.06
C TYR A 78 1.57 -5.19 -19.22
N GLY A 79 0.33 -5.14 -19.71
CA GLY A 79 -0.13 -5.98 -20.82
C GLY A 79 -0.35 -7.45 -20.44
N MET A 80 -0.52 -7.76 -19.16
CA MET A 80 -0.92 -9.10 -18.72
C MET A 80 -2.44 -9.22 -18.73
N GLU A 81 -2.92 -10.23 -19.45
CA GLU A 81 -4.36 -10.53 -19.60
C GLU A 81 -4.89 -11.40 -18.46
N ASN A 82 -4.04 -12.24 -17.88
CA ASN A 82 -4.38 -13.15 -16.78
C ASN A 82 -3.43 -12.97 -15.59
N TRP A 83 -3.94 -13.30 -14.40
CA TRP A 83 -3.16 -13.44 -13.18
C TRP A 83 -2.27 -14.69 -13.21
N ASP A 84 -1.13 -14.60 -12.54
CA ASP A 84 -0.23 -15.72 -12.28
C ASP A 84 -0.72 -16.57 -11.09
N ASP A 85 -1.98 -17.01 -11.17
CA ASP A 85 -2.58 -17.98 -10.25
C ASP A 85 -2.80 -19.34 -10.95
N ASP A 86 -3.08 -20.38 -10.18
CA ASP A 86 -3.28 -21.74 -10.69
C ASP A 86 -4.44 -21.82 -11.71
N MET A 87 -5.38 -20.89 -11.66
CA MET A 87 -6.59 -20.86 -12.50
C MET A 87 -6.46 -19.91 -13.69
N GLN A 88 -5.34 -19.18 -13.83
CA GLN A 88 -5.09 -18.15 -14.84
C GLN A 88 -6.28 -17.18 -14.97
N THR A 89 -6.77 -16.66 -13.85
CA THR A 89 -7.97 -15.80 -13.85
C THR A 89 -7.74 -14.47 -14.61
N PRO A 90 -8.75 -13.88 -15.26
CA PRO A 90 -8.57 -12.61 -15.98
C PRO A 90 -8.13 -11.47 -15.06
N SER A 91 -7.16 -10.66 -15.49
CA SER A 91 -6.64 -9.51 -14.73
C SER A 91 -7.13 -8.15 -15.21
N GLN A 92 -7.95 -8.11 -16.25
CA GLN A 92 -8.51 -6.87 -16.80
C GLN A 92 -9.35 -6.13 -15.76
N GLY A 93 -9.15 -4.81 -15.64
CA GLY A 93 -9.88 -3.98 -14.67
C GLY A 93 -9.64 -4.36 -13.21
N GLN A 94 -8.53 -5.05 -12.91
CA GLN A 94 -8.15 -5.42 -11.55
C GLN A 94 -6.79 -4.82 -11.18
N GLY A 95 -6.62 -4.59 -9.88
CA GLY A 95 -5.35 -4.27 -9.27
C GLY A 95 -5.16 -5.07 -7.99
N GLU A 96 -3.98 -4.95 -7.41
CA GLU A 96 -3.60 -5.65 -6.19
C GLU A 96 -2.91 -4.69 -5.23
N LEU A 97 -3.37 -4.69 -4.00
CA LEU A 97 -2.68 -4.06 -2.87
C LEU A 97 -1.83 -5.12 -2.18
N ILE A 98 -0.51 -5.01 -2.35
CA ILE A 98 0.49 -5.92 -1.83
C ILE A 98 0.96 -5.37 -0.48
N ILE A 99 0.71 -6.08 0.62
CA ILE A 99 1.26 -5.75 1.95
C ILE A 99 2.63 -6.42 2.07
N ALA A 100 3.68 -5.72 1.66
CA ALA A 100 5.05 -6.22 1.61
C ALA A 100 5.76 -6.20 2.97
N LYS A 101 5.32 -5.34 3.90
CA LYS A 101 5.80 -5.31 5.28
C LYS A 101 4.63 -5.03 6.22
N HIS A 102 4.57 -5.75 7.34
CA HIS A 102 3.68 -5.43 8.45
C HIS A 102 4.38 -5.77 9.78
N ARG A 103 4.75 -4.78 10.59
CA ARG A 103 5.49 -5.00 11.86
C ARG A 103 4.74 -5.87 12.87
N ASN A 104 3.41 -5.77 12.93
CA ASN A 104 2.57 -6.39 13.96
C ASN A 104 1.47 -7.30 13.38
N GLY A 105 1.69 -7.98 12.26
CA GLY A 105 0.60 -8.64 11.54
C GLY A 105 1.07 -9.39 10.30
N ALA A 106 0.12 -10.03 9.62
CA ALA A 106 0.40 -10.86 8.46
C ALA A 106 0.73 -10.02 7.22
N LEU A 107 1.58 -10.58 6.36
CA LEU A 107 1.66 -10.15 4.97
C LEU A 107 0.46 -10.70 4.20
N GLY A 108 0.14 -10.07 3.08
CA GLY A 108 -0.98 -10.50 2.25
C GLY A 108 -1.14 -9.63 1.02
N ASN A 109 -1.86 -10.17 0.05
CA ASN A 109 -2.21 -9.45 -1.16
C ASN A 109 -3.73 -9.39 -1.27
N VAL A 110 -4.25 -8.21 -1.55
CA VAL A 110 -5.69 -7.98 -1.68
C VAL A 110 -5.97 -7.58 -3.13
N ARG A 111 -6.78 -8.37 -3.82
CA ARG A 111 -7.28 -8.01 -5.15
C ARG A 111 -8.37 -6.95 -5.03
N LEU A 112 -8.34 -5.98 -5.93
CA LEU A 112 -9.25 -4.85 -5.97
C LEU A 112 -9.75 -4.68 -7.40
N LYS A 113 -10.99 -4.22 -7.56
CA LYS A 113 -11.48 -3.74 -8.84
C LYS A 113 -10.87 -2.37 -9.11
N PHE A 114 -10.45 -2.12 -10.34
CA PHE A 114 -9.90 -0.85 -10.78
C PHE A 114 -10.68 -0.28 -11.97
N THR A 115 -11.26 0.90 -11.79
CA THR A 115 -11.98 1.64 -12.83
C THR A 115 -11.08 2.73 -13.39
N ALA A 116 -10.46 2.46 -14.55
CA ALA A 116 -9.40 3.30 -15.14
C ALA A 116 -9.83 4.74 -15.44
N GLU A 117 -11.06 4.93 -15.94
CA GLU A 117 -11.62 6.23 -16.27
C GLU A 117 -11.74 7.17 -15.05
N LEU A 118 -11.85 6.59 -13.85
CA LEU A 118 -12.00 7.31 -12.59
C LEU A 118 -10.73 7.28 -11.73
N GLY A 119 -9.72 6.49 -12.10
CA GLY A 119 -8.57 6.21 -11.25
C GLY A 119 -8.98 5.61 -9.89
N LYS A 120 -10.06 4.83 -9.84
CA LYS A 120 -10.71 4.38 -8.59
C LYS A 120 -10.43 2.91 -8.34
N PHE A 121 -10.05 2.59 -7.09
CA PHE A 121 -10.04 1.22 -6.57
C PHE A 121 -11.31 0.96 -5.75
N GLU A 122 -11.90 -0.21 -5.94
CA GLU A 122 -13.11 -0.68 -5.27
C GLU A 122 -12.88 -2.11 -4.76
N ASP A 123 -13.70 -2.55 -3.80
CA ASP A 123 -13.71 -3.95 -3.39
C ASP A 123 -14.05 -4.83 -4.60
N ILE A 124 -13.36 -5.97 -4.72
CA ILE A 124 -13.53 -6.88 -5.85
C ILE A 124 -14.84 -7.65 -5.73
N ASP A 125 -15.24 -7.93 -4.50
CA ASP A 125 -16.51 -8.52 -4.13
C ASP A 125 -17.26 -7.44 -3.35
N GLY A 126 -18.45 -7.03 -3.82
CA GLY A 126 -19.31 -6.18 -3.00
C GLY A 126 -19.75 -6.96 -1.76
N TYR A 127 -18.97 -6.88 -0.68
CA TYR A 127 -19.17 -7.55 0.61
C TYR A 127 -19.18 -9.08 0.58
N ASP A 128 -18.02 -9.73 0.71
CA ASP A 128 -17.88 -10.99 1.50
C ASP A 128 -16.40 -11.41 1.73
N SER A 129 -15.56 -10.49 2.20
CA SER A 129 -14.27 -10.89 2.76
C SER A 129 -14.43 -11.24 4.24
N PRO A 130 -14.09 -12.48 4.70
CA PRO A 130 -14.14 -12.83 6.13
C PRO A 130 -13.09 -12.07 6.98
N PHE A 131 -12.22 -11.30 6.34
CA PHE A 131 -11.21 -10.46 6.99
C PHE A 131 -11.60 -8.98 6.92
N GLN A 132 -12.64 -8.62 7.67
CA GLN A 132 -12.95 -7.22 7.91
C GLN A 132 -11.89 -6.64 8.87
N PHE A 133 -10.93 -5.88 8.34
CA PHE A 133 -10.06 -5.06 9.18
C PHE A 133 -10.89 -3.91 9.76
N GLN A 134 -11.38 -4.11 10.98
CA GLN A 134 -12.17 -3.09 11.68
C GLN A 134 -11.25 -1.92 12.07
N SER A 135 -11.24 -0.88 11.23
CA SER A 135 -10.53 0.37 11.54
C SER A 135 -11.19 1.02 12.75
N LYS A 136 -10.41 1.35 13.78
CA LYS A 136 -10.90 2.11 14.95
C LYS A 136 -11.37 3.52 14.58
N LEU A 137 -11.03 4.02 13.40
CA LEU A 137 -11.47 5.32 12.89
C LEU A 137 -12.96 5.33 12.48
N ASN A 138 -13.55 4.17 12.17
CA ASN A 138 -14.94 4.08 11.73
C ASN A 138 -15.91 3.71 12.86
N LYS A 139 -15.44 3.60 14.11
CA LYS A 139 -16.28 3.19 15.25
C LYS A 139 -17.35 4.21 15.62
N SER A 140 -17.11 5.51 15.38
CA SER A 140 -18.04 6.57 15.79
C SER A 140 -19.31 6.68 14.94
N ASP A 141 -19.33 6.07 13.75
CA ASP A 141 -20.45 6.18 12.82
C ASP A 141 -21.43 5.00 12.93
N GLN A 142 -20.99 3.85 13.45
CA GLN A 142 -21.86 2.69 13.69
C GLN A 142 -22.75 2.87 14.93
N GLU A 143 -22.27 3.55 15.97
CA GLU A 143 -23.06 3.79 17.21
C GLU A 143 -24.24 4.76 17.01
N LYS A 144 -24.30 5.50 15.89
CA LYS A 144 -25.41 6.45 15.63
C LYS A 144 -26.60 5.87 14.88
N ILE A 145 -26.48 4.64 14.37
CA ILE A 145 -27.54 4.00 13.56
C ILE A 145 -28.45 3.14 14.43
N ASP A 146 -27.96 2.62 15.56
CA ASP A 146 -28.68 1.63 16.39
C ASP A 146 -29.71 2.26 17.36
N ASP A 147 -29.71 3.60 17.53
CA ASP A 147 -30.58 4.30 18.48
C ASP A 147 -31.89 4.87 17.87
N ARG A 148 -32.26 4.50 16.63
CA ARG A 148 -33.39 5.14 15.92
C ARG A 148 -34.62 4.27 15.60
N ASP A 149 -34.67 3.01 16.00
CA ASP A 149 -35.81 2.13 15.70
C ASP A 149 -36.55 1.63 16.97
N ASP A 150 -36.94 2.54 17.85
CA ASP A 150 -37.95 2.27 18.88
C ASP A 150 -38.94 3.44 19.01
N THR A 151 -39.87 3.55 18.06
CA THR A 151 -41.15 4.24 18.28
C THR A 151 -42.30 3.33 17.87
N PRO A 152 -43.19 2.94 18.80
CA PRO A 152 -44.28 2.02 18.50
C PRO A 152 -45.49 2.79 17.95
N PHE A 153 -45.82 2.56 16.68
CA PHE A 153 -47.18 2.70 16.15
C PHE A 153 -47.44 1.62 15.10
#